data_AF-A0A812T0J2-F1
#
_entry.id   AF-A0A812T0J2-F1
#
_cell.length_a   1.000
_cell.length_b   1.000
_cell.length_c   1.000
_cell.angle_alpha   90.00
_cell.angle_beta   90.00
_cell.angle_gamma   90.00
#
_symmetry.space_group_name_H-M   'P 1'
#
loop_
_entity.id
_entity.type
_entity.pdbx_description
1 polymer ?
#
loop_
_entity_poly.entity_id
_entity_poly.type
_entity_poly.pdbx_seq_one_letter_code
_entity_poly.pdbx_strand_id
1 'polypeptide(L)'
;MTAYVVAGSQASKTEDNRLYMMKWHKLYKTSKDGKEDDDDESEEEEDSDDEHEAALESKTTPHPGGVNRVRSMPQAGHIVATWADTGKVHMWNLEAHRKALDKSGDRAPPQAKPIFTSEAHKDEGFAMDFSPHDTGLFLSGGNDALIMLAEPVPGGWKVDSEPFKMHKSSVEDVQRLGITDGLRVCHMQTQDFFKLEQLPEYKPWLHA
;
A
#
# COMPACT_ATOMS: atom_id res chain seq x y z
N MET A 1 7.40 -17.99 10.77
CA MET A 1 7.17 -16.54 10.58
C MET A 1 5.73 -16.29 10.17
N THR A 2 5.16 -15.12 10.49
CA THR A 2 3.84 -14.69 10.01
C THR A 2 3.95 -13.32 9.34
N ALA A 3 3.38 -13.19 8.14
CA ALA A 3 3.28 -11.93 7.40
C ALA A 3 1.80 -11.63 7.09
N TYR A 4 1.45 -10.35 7.19
CA TYR A 4 0.19 -9.84 6.68
C TYR A 4 0.45 -9.13 5.37
N VAL A 5 -0.26 -9.54 4.32
CA VAL A 5 -0.07 -9.03 2.98
C VAL A 5 -1.40 -8.48 2.47
N VAL A 6 -1.34 -7.32 1.83
CA VAL A 6 -2.50 -6.70 1.20
C VAL A 6 -2.26 -6.65 -0.30
N ALA A 7 -3.26 -7.03 -1.09
CA ALA A 7 -3.21 -7.00 -2.54
C ALA A 7 -4.53 -6.52 -3.13
N GLY A 8 -4.50 -6.05 -4.37
CA GLY A 8 -5.69 -5.72 -5.16
C GLY A 8 -5.64 -6.43 -6.51
N SER A 9 -6.80 -6.60 -7.15
CA SER A 9 -6.90 -7.19 -8.49
C SER A 9 -7.20 -6.15 -9.57
N GLN A 10 -6.90 -6.53 -10.81
CA GLN A 10 -7.49 -5.97 -12.03
C GLN A 10 -8.17 -7.11 -12.79
N ALA A 11 -9.49 -7.22 -12.67
CA ALA A 11 -10.32 -8.24 -13.30
C ALA A 11 -10.93 -7.73 -14.61
N SER A 12 -11.28 -8.65 -15.54
CA SER A 12 -11.93 -8.30 -16.81
C SER A 12 -13.29 -7.61 -16.63
N LYS A 13 -13.96 -7.86 -15.49
CA LYS A 13 -15.22 -7.24 -15.12
C LYS A 13 -15.04 -6.42 -13.85
N THR A 14 -15.61 -5.22 -13.82
CA THR A 14 -15.45 -4.29 -12.70
C THR A 14 -15.94 -4.89 -11.38
N GLU A 15 -17.06 -5.62 -11.40
CA GLU A 15 -17.67 -6.24 -10.23
C GLU A 15 -16.86 -7.40 -9.63
N ASP A 16 -15.89 -7.93 -10.38
CA ASP A 16 -15.03 -9.02 -9.93
C ASP A 16 -13.77 -8.51 -9.23
N ASN A 17 -13.52 -7.19 -9.23
CA ASN A 17 -12.37 -6.62 -8.53
C ASN A 17 -12.49 -6.79 -7.01
N ARG A 18 -11.38 -7.19 -6.39
CA ARG A 18 -11.28 -7.45 -4.96
C ARG A 18 -10.06 -6.77 -4.37
N LEU A 19 -10.20 -6.38 -3.10
CA LEU A 19 -9.10 -6.06 -2.20
C LEU A 19 -8.93 -7.23 -1.24
N TYR A 20 -7.69 -7.74 -1.13
CA TYR A 20 -7.31 -8.93 -0.39
C TYR A 20 -6.54 -8.53 0.86
N MET A 21 -6.93 -9.09 2.00
CA MET A 21 -6.11 -9.18 3.21
C MET A 21 -5.70 -10.64 3.37
N MET A 22 -4.42 -10.90 3.43
CA MET A 22 -3.85 -12.25 3.48
C MET A 22 -2.98 -12.41 4.72
N LYS A 23 -2.97 -13.62 5.25
CA LYS A 23 -2.09 -14.05 6.33
C LYS A 23 -1.27 -15.23 5.82
N TRP A 24 0.03 -15.02 5.74
CA TRP A 24 0.99 -16.04 5.34
C TRP A 24 1.71 -16.47 6.62
N HIS A 25 1.51 -17.71 7.05
CA HIS A 25 2.08 -18.21 8.30
C HIS A 25 2.65 -19.62 8.13
N LYS A 26 3.35 -20.11 9.16
CA LYS A 26 4.19 -21.32 9.05
C LYS A 26 5.15 -21.22 7.87
N LEU A 27 5.74 -20.03 7.66
CA LEU A 27 6.78 -19.86 6.65
C LEU A 27 8.10 -20.41 7.20
N TYR A 28 8.69 -21.36 6.47
CA TYR A 28 9.96 -22.02 6.76
C TYR A 28 11.07 -21.48 5.87
N LYS A 29 12.32 -21.68 6.29
CA LYS A 29 13.49 -21.30 5.48
C LYS A 29 13.54 -22.21 4.25
N THR A 30 13.74 -21.64 3.08
CA THR A 30 14.02 -22.41 1.86
C THR A 30 15.38 -23.10 2.02
N SER A 31 15.42 -24.43 1.99
CA SER A 31 16.63 -25.24 2.26
C SER A 31 17.58 -25.38 1.05
N LYS A 32 17.51 -24.49 0.06
CA LYS A 32 18.34 -24.56 -1.16
C LYS A 32 18.80 -23.18 -1.63
N ASP A 33 19.62 -22.51 -0.82
CA ASP A 33 20.39 -21.36 -1.28
C ASP A 33 21.89 -21.72 -1.22
N GLY A 34 22.43 -22.15 -2.36
CA GLY A 34 23.88 -22.16 -2.63
C GLY A 34 24.71 -23.35 -2.14
N LYS A 35 24.50 -24.55 -2.71
CA LYS A 35 25.61 -25.51 -2.87
C LYS A 35 25.97 -25.55 -4.35
N GLU A 36 27.01 -24.82 -4.72
CA GLU A 36 27.88 -25.26 -5.81
C GLU A 36 28.41 -26.65 -5.43
N ASP A 37 28.54 -27.52 -6.41
CA ASP A 37 28.96 -28.92 -6.29
C ASP A 37 30.15 -29.08 -5.32
N ASP A 38 29.91 -29.68 -4.15
CA ASP A 38 30.96 -30.35 -3.40
C ASP A 38 30.35 -31.61 -2.78
N ASP A 39 30.81 -32.74 -3.32
CA ASP A 39 30.57 -34.10 -2.86
C ASP A 39 30.99 -34.22 -1.39
N ASP A 40 30.02 -34.41 -0.48
CA ASP A 40 30.29 -35.15 0.75
C ASP A 40 29.00 -35.82 1.24
N GLU A 41 29.02 -37.15 1.21
CA GLU A 41 27.99 -38.05 1.72
C GLU A 41 27.83 -37.86 3.23
N SER A 42 26.65 -37.49 3.72
CA SER A 42 26.24 -37.75 5.12
C SER A 42 24.73 -37.54 5.33
N GLU A 43 24.08 -38.69 5.57
CA GLU A 43 22.84 -38.94 6.32
C GLU A 43 21.52 -38.36 5.77
N GLU A 44 20.78 -39.26 5.12
CA GLU A 44 19.34 -39.18 4.88
C GLU A 44 18.60 -39.10 6.23
N GLU A 45 18.39 -37.89 6.74
CA GLU A 45 17.26 -37.63 7.63
C GLU A 45 16.00 -37.81 6.76
N GLU A 46 15.24 -38.88 7.02
CA GLU A 46 13.87 -39.05 6.52
C GLU A 46 12.98 -37.94 7.13
N ASP A 47 13.18 -36.71 6.69
CA ASP A 47 12.35 -35.58 7.07
C ASP A 47 11.02 -35.75 6.33
N SER A 48 9.99 -36.17 7.06
CA SER A 48 8.66 -36.32 6.48
C SER A 48 8.21 -34.96 5.96
N ASP A 49 8.12 -34.81 4.63
CA ASP A 49 7.71 -33.58 3.93
C ASP A 49 6.37 -32.98 4.42
N ASP A 50 5.60 -33.73 5.23
CA ASP A 50 4.33 -33.32 5.85
C ASP A 50 4.48 -32.35 7.05
N GLU A 51 5.66 -32.19 7.65
CA GLU A 51 5.84 -31.31 8.84
C GLU A 51 6.05 -29.82 8.51
N HIS A 52 6.20 -29.46 7.23
CA HIS A 52 6.60 -28.11 6.81
C HIS A 52 5.67 -27.45 5.76
N GLU A 53 4.35 -27.60 5.90
CA GLU A 53 3.39 -26.92 5.02
C GLU A 53 3.17 -25.44 5.41
N ALA A 54 3.56 -24.54 4.50
CA ALA A 54 3.23 -23.12 4.62
C ALA A 54 1.73 -22.88 4.45
N ALA A 55 1.15 -22.06 5.31
CA ALA A 55 -0.28 -21.78 5.31
C ALA A 55 -0.59 -20.39 4.75
N LEU A 56 -1.50 -20.35 3.78
CA LEU A 56 -1.98 -19.13 3.13
C LEU A 56 -3.48 -18.96 3.35
N GLU A 57 -3.87 -17.96 4.12
CA GLU A 57 -5.28 -17.64 4.34
C GLU A 57 -5.59 -16.24 3.80
N SER A 58 -6.77 -16.06 3.23
CA SER A 58 -7.20 -14.77 2.69
C SER A 58 -8.64 -14.42 3.05
N LYS A 59 -8.90 -13.13 3.20
CA LYS A 59 -10.23 -12.53 3.26
C LYS A 59 -10.27 -11.40 2.23
N THR A 60 -11.42 -11.23 1.59
CA THR A 60 -11.57 -10.27 0.50
C THR A 60 -12.78 -9.38 0.68
N THR A 61 -12.71 -8.18 0.13
CA THR A 61 -13.85 -7.28 -0.03
C THR A 61 -13.93 -6.80 -1.49
N PRO A 62 -15.13 -6.52 -2.04
CA PRO A 62 -15.25 -5.88 -3.36
C PRO A 62 -14.51 -4.55 -3.42
N HIS A 63 -13.88 -4.27 -4.55
CA HIS A 63 -13.21 -3.00 -4.82
C HIS A 63 -13.86 -2.31 -6.04
N PRO A 64 -14.17 -0.99 -5.96
CA PRO A 64 -14.72 -0.24 -7.09
C PRO A 64 -13.61 0.10 -8.10
N GLY A 65 -13.57 -0.62 -9.22
CA GLY A 65 -12.53 -0.48 -10.23
C GLY A 65 -11.34 -1.41 -10.01
N GLY A 66 -10.46 -1.49 -11.00
CA GLY A 66 -9.18 -2.18 -10.91
C GLY A 66 -8.22 -1.45 -9.97
N VAL A 67 -7.43 -2.21 -9.21
CA VAL A 67 -6.44 -1.66 -8.26
C VAL A 67 -5.10 -1.49 -8.96
N ASN A 68 -4.69 -0.26 -9.21
CA ASN A 68 -3.40 0.07 -9.83
C ASN A 68 -2.24 -0.01 -8.82
N ARG A 69 -2.49 0.44 -7.58
CA ARG A 69 -1.53 0.36 -6.48
C ARG A 69 -2.23 0.22 -5.15
N VAL A 70 -1.55 -0.42 -4.19
CA VAL A 70 -1.99 -0.56 -2.80
C VAL A 70 -0.85 -0.22 -1.85
N ARG A 71 -1.15 0.51 -0.76
CA ARG A 71 -0.22 0.81 0.33
C ARG A 71 -0.91 0.62 1.67
N SER A 72 -0.24 -0.03 2.62
CA SER A 72 -0.67 -0.07 4.03
C SER A 72 -0.02 1.06 4.81
N MET A 73 -0.76 1.70 5.71
CA MET A 73 -0.22 2.77 6.55
C MET A 73 0.82 2.22 7.55
N PRO A 74 2.03 2.80 7.64
CA PRO A 74 3.09 2.31 8.52
C PRO A 74 2.69 2.25 10.00
N GLN A 75 1.95 3.23 10.49
CA GLN A 75 1.55 3.34 11.90
C GLN A 75 0.32 2.47 12.23
N ALA A 76 -0.43 2.03 11.21
CA ALA A 76 -1.64 1.23 11.35
C ALA A 76 -1.87 0.36 10.11
N GLY A 77 -1.18 -0.77 10.00
CA GLY A 77 -1.17 -1.61 8.79
C GLY A 77 -2.51 -2.18 8.33
N HIS A 78 -3.56 -2.09 9.15
CA HIS A 78 -4.94 -2.44 8.75
C HIS A 78 -5.65 -1.31 7.99
N ILE A 79 -5.11 -0.09 8.01
CA ILE A 79 -5.54 1.02 7.16
C ILE A 79 -4.77 0.94 5.85
N VAL A 80 -5.53 0.84 4.76
CA VAL A 80 -4.99 0.59 3.43
C VAL A 80 -5.49 1.64 2.46
N ALA A 81 -4.59 2.19 1.66
CA ALA A 81 -4.91 3.04 0.52
C ALA A 81 -4.87 2.22 -0.78
N THR A 82 -5.80 2.48 -1.69
CA THR A 82 -5.78 1.95 -3.06
C THR A 82 -5.92 3.07 -4.08
N TRP A 83 -5.19 2.96 -5.19
CA TRP A 83 -5.41 3.75 -6.39
C TRP A 83 -6.26 2.93 -7.35
N ALA A 84 -7.37 3.49 -7.80
CA ALA A 84 -8.25 2.85 -8.74
C ALA A 84 -8.04 3.38 -10.17
N ASP A 85 -8.21 2.51 -11.16
CA ASP A 85 -8.34 2.87 -12.58
C ASP A 85 -9.49 3.87 -12.86
N THR A 86 -10.41 4.05 -11.91
CA THR A 86 -11.49 5.05 -11.96
C THR A 86 -11.04 6.49 -11.68
N GLY A 87 -9.75 6.74 -11.48
CA GLY A 87 -9.22 8.06 -11.09
C GLY A 87 -9.45 8.41 -9.61
N LYS A 88 -9.83 7.43 -8.79
CA LYS A 88 -10.14 7.62 -7.38
C LYS A 88 -9.11 6.95 -6.48
N VAL A 89 -8.91 7.54 -5.31
CA VAL A 89 -8.11 6.95 -4.24
C VAL A 89 -9.03 6.61 -3.07
N HIS A 90 -8.99 5.36 -2.62
CA HIS A 90 -9.82 4.89 -1.52
C HIS A 90 -8.97 4.56 -0.30
N MET A 91 -9.47 4.90 0.89
CA MET A 91 -8.93 4.42 2.17
C MET A 91 -9.86 3.38 2.75
N TRP A 92 -9.30 2.29 3.25
CA TRP A 92 -10.01 1.13 3.76
C TRP A 92 -9.60 0.83 5.19
N ASN A 93 -10.55 0.41 6.02
CA ASN A 93 -10.25 -0.22 7.31
C ASN A 93 -10.49 -1.73 7.20
N LEU A 94 -9.40 -2.49 7.16
CA LEU A 94 -9.41 -3.94 7.04
C LEU A 94 -9.20 -4.66 8.37
N GLU A 95 -9.36 -3.99 9.52
CA GLU A 95 -9.11 -4.58 10.83
C GLU A 95 -10.00 -5.81 11.10
N ALA A 96 -11.26 -5.76 10.66
CA ALA A 96 -12.17 -6.91 10.78
C ALA A 96 -11.72 -8.11 9.90
N HIS A 97 -11.09 -7.85 8.75
CA HIS A 97 -10.54 -8.90 7.88
C HIS A 97 -9.31 -9.51 8.51
N ARG A 98 -8.42 -8.66 9.04
CA ARG A 98 -7.20 -9.07 9.74
C ARG A 98 -7.54 -9.93 10.96
N LYS A 99 -8.48 -9.50 11.82
CA LYS A 99 -8.94 -10.28 12.99
C LYS A 99 -9.55 -11.63 12.60
N ALA A 100 -10.31 -11.68 11.50
CA ALA A 100 -10.89 -12.93 11.00
C ALA A 100 -9.86 -13.92 10.43
N LEU A 101 -8.62 -13.48 10.17
CA LEU A 101 -7.49 -14.35 9.84
C LEU A 101 -6.71 -14.80 11.08
N ASP A 102 -6.87 -14.10 12.21
CA ASP A 102 -6.28 -14.51 13.49
C ASP A 102 -7.07 -15.60 14.19
N LYS A 103 -8.38 -15.68 13.94
CA LYS A 103 -9.27 -16.66 14.56
C LYS A 103 -9.85 -17.58 13.50
N SER A 104 -9.46 -18.86 13.56
CA SER A 104 -10.04 -19.91 12.71
C SER A 104 -11.56 -19.94 12.88
N GLY A 105 -12.30 -19.75 11.79
CA GLY A 105 -13.77 -19.82 11.77
C GLY A 105 -14.50 -18.47 11.80
N ASP A 106 -13.82 -17.36 12.09
CA ASP A 106 -14.44 -16.04 12.03
C ASP A 106 -14.68 -15.59 10.58
N ARG A 107 -15.86 -15.01 10.36
CA ARG A 107 -16.23 -14.41 9.06
C ARG A 107 -15.88 -12.93 9.09
N ALA A 108 -15.02 -12.51 8.17
CA ALA A 108 -14.84 -11.10 7.89
C ALA A 108 -16.15 -10.50 7.34
N PRO A 109 -16.38 -9.18 7.48
CA PRO A 109 -17.49 -8.52 6.82
C PRO A 109 -17.39 -8.78 5.31
N PRO A 110 -18.47 -9.26 4.66
CA PRO A 110 -18.40 -9.64 3.25
C PRO A 110 -18.19 -8.44 2.31
N GLN A 111 -18.47 -7.23 2.79
CA GLN A 111 -18.38 -5.99 2.02
C GLN A 111 -17.93 -4.84 2.92
N ALA A 112 -16.62 -4.73 3.16
CA ALA A 112 -16.08 -3.48 3.69
C ALA A 112 -16.31 -2.37 2.66
N LYS A 113 -16.63 -1.17 3.15
CA LYS A 113 -16.70 0.05 2.34
C LYS A 113 -15.47 0.89 2.59
N PRO A 114 -15.03 1.71 1.60
CA PRO A 114 -14.04 2.72 1.86
C PRO A 114 -14.48 3.62 3.02
N ILE A 115 -13.57 3.88 3.96
CA ILE A 115 -13.77 4.85 5.04
C ILE A 115 -13.54 6.29 4.54
N PHE A 116 -12.86 6.44 3.41
CA PHE A 116 -12.69 7.71 2.70
C PHE A 116 -12.45 7.44 1.21
N THR A 117 -12.86 8.38 0.35
CA THR A 117 -12.61 8.35 -1.10
C THR A 117 -12.26 9.76 -1.56
N SER A 118 -11.10 9.89 -2.19
CA SER A 118 -10.67 11.10 -2.89
C SER A 118 -11.07 10.99 -4.36
N GLU A 119 -11.70 12.05 -4.87
CA GLU A 119 -12.02 12.25 -6.29
C GLU A 119 -11.23 13.45 -6.85
N ALA A 120 -10.07 13.73 -6.26
CA ALA A 120 -9.29 14.92 -6.57
C ALA A 120 -8.53 14.84 -7.90
N HIS A 121 -8.24 13.63 -8.37
CA HIS A 121 -7.61 13.41 -9.68
C HIS A 121 -8.65 13.29 -10.79
N LYS A 122 -8.30 13.78 -11.97
CA LYS A 122 -9.17 13.73 -13.17
C LYS A 122 -8.91 12.52 -14.05
N ASP A 123 -7.82 11.82 -13.81
CA ASP A 123 -7.35 10.67 -14.55
C ASP A 123 -6.76 9.65 -13.57
N GLU A 124 -6.56 8.43 -14.01
CA GLU A 124 -5.91 7.39 -13.21
C GLU A 124 -4.42 7.68 -12.98
N GLY A 125 -3.73 6.74 -12.35
CA GLY A 125 -2.36 6.92 -11.89
C GLY A 125 -1.86 5.72 -11.09
N PHE A 126 -0.63 5.84 -10.60
CA PHE A 126 0.02 4.82 -9.79
C PHE A 126 0.70 5.39 -8.55
N ALA A 127 1.06 6.67 -8.54
CA ALA A 127 1.87 7.24 -7.50
C ALA A 127 1.05 7.41 -6.21
N MET A 128 1.47 6.77 -5.13
CA MET A 128 0.93 7.04 -3.79
C MET A 128 1.92 6.66 -2.70
N ASP A 129 1.85 7.35 -1.57
CA ASP A 129 2.59 6.95 -0.39
C ASP A 129 2.01 7.52 0.91
N PHE A 130 2.17 6.76 2.01
CA PHE A 130 1.93 7.25 3.36
C PHE A 130 3.22 7.83 3.94
N SER A 131 3.11 8.88 4.75
CA SER A 131 4.25 9.35 5.54
C SER A 131 4.64 8.29 6.57
N PRO A 132 5.92 7.87 6.65
CA PRO A 132 6.38 7.00 7.73
C PRO A 132 6.48 7.73 9.08
N HIS A 133 6.44 9.07 9.10
CA HIS A 133 6.63 9.88 10.31
C HIS A 133 5.38 10.61 10.78
N ASP A 134 4.52 11.03 9.84
CA ASP A 134 3.29 11.75 10.15
C ASP A 134 2.11 10.78 9.97
N THR A 135 1.56 10.26 11.09
CA THR A 135 0.46 9.29 11.07
C THR A 135 -0.67 9.76 10.16
N GLY A 136 -1.06 8.93 9.19
CA GLY A 136 -2.20 9.20 8.32
C GLY A 136 -1.96 10.21 7.20
N LEU A 137 -0.85 10.94 7.20
CA LEU A 137 -0.55 11.88 6.11
C LEU A 137 -0.22 11.11 4.84
N PHE A 138 -0.83 11.51 3.72
CA PHE A 138 -0.82 10.71 2.50
C PHE A 138 -0.67 11.58 1.25
N LEU A 139 0.07 11.08 0.27
CA LEU A 139 0.26 11.70 -1.04
C LEU A 139 -0.27 10.78 -2.14
N SER A 140 -0.79 11.41 -3.19
CA SER A 140 -1.33 10.72 -4.35
C SER A 140 -0.98 11.53 -5.61
N GLY A 141 -0.44 10.88 -6.65
CA GLY A 141 -0.07 11.50 -7.93
C GLY A 141 -0.68 10.76 -9.11
N GLY A 142 -1.19 11.51 -10.09
CA GLY A 142 -1.93 10.97 -11.24
C GLY A 142 -1.34 11.33 -12.60
N ASN A 143 -1.94 10.76 -13.65
CA ASN A 143 -1.67 11.09 -15.04
C ASN A 143 -2.02 12.54 -15.39
N ASP A 144 -2.84 13.20 -14.55
CA ASP A 144 -3.18 14.62 -14.63
C ASP A 144 -2.04 15.57 -14.21
N ALA A 145 -0.85 15.04 -13.97
CA ALA A 145 0.36 15.75 -13.53
C ALA A 145 0.23 16.45 -12.17
N LEU A 146 -0.82 16.12 -11.40
CA LEU A 146 -1.07 16.69 -10.07
C LEU A 146 -0.56 15.74 -8.99
N ILE A 147 -0.07 16.33 -7.89
CA ILE A 147 0.11 15.63 -6.63
C ILE A 147 -0.83 16.25 -5.61
N MET A 148 -1.66 15.41 -4.98
CA MET A 148 -2.61 15.79 -3.94
C MET A 148 -2.07 15.40 -2.57
N LEU A 149 -2.24 16.28 -1.60
CA LEU A 149 -2.01 16.01 -0.18
C LEU A 149 -3.33 15.68 0.49
N ALA A 150 -3.37 14.60 1.25
CA ALA A 150 -4.47 14.26 2.14
C ALA A 150 -3.98 14.20 3.58
N GLU A 151 -4.57 15.04 4.44
CA GLU A 151 -4.27 15.10 5.87
C GLU A 151 -5.34 14.37 6.69
N PRO A 152 -4.96 13.64 7.74
CA PRO A 152 -5.92 12.99 8.61
C PRO A 152 -6.72 14.05 9.40
N VAL A 153 -8.02 13.85 9.49
CA VAL A 153 -8.93 14.65 10.31
C VAL A 153 -9.80 13.71 11.15
N PRO A 154 -10.46 14.17 12.23
CA PRO A 154 -11.39 13.33 12.96
C PRO A 154 -12.43 12.70 12.02
N GLY A 155 -12.42 11.37 11.91
CA GLY A 155 -13.36 10.61 11.07
C GLY A 155 -12.93 10.37 9.62
N GLY A 156 -11.76 10.82 9.17
CA GLY A 156 -11.30 10.53 7.80
C GLY A 156 -10.08 11.34 7.36
N TRP A 157 -10.11 11.80 6.11
CA TRP A 157 -9.07 12.61 5.50
C TRP A 157 -9.67 13.86 4.87
N LYS A 158 -8.90 14.94 4.89
CA LYS A 158 -9.16 16.15 4.12
C LYS A 158 -8.12 16.24 3.03
N VAL A 159 -8.56 16.34 1.77
CA VAL A 159 -7.67 16.62 0.64
C VAL A 159 -7.45 18.12 0.56
N ASP A 160 -6.20 18.53 0.37
CA ASP A 160 -5.88 19.92 0.06
C ASP A 160 -6.52 20.32 -1.27
N SER A 161 -7.09 21.52 -1.29
CA SER A 161 -7.68 22.11 -2.49
C SER A 161 -6.62 22.60 -3.48
N GLU A 162 -5.41 22.86 -3.01
CA GLU A 162 -4.29 23.32 -3.85
C GLU A 162 -3.32 22.16 -4.14
N PRO A 163 -3.37 21.54 -5.33
CA PRO A 163 -2.43 20.49 -5.70
C PRO A 163 -1.03 21.05 -5.93
N PHE A 164 -0.01 20.23 -5.72
CA PHE A 164 1.34 20.55 -6.18
C PHE A 164 1.39 20.40 -7.72
N LYS A 165 1.85 21.45 -8.41
CA LYS A 165 1.89 21.56 -9.88
C LYS A 165 3.31 21.71 -10.40
N MET A 166 4.19 20.82 -9.95
CA MET A 166 5.61 20.84 -10.29
C MET A 166 5.93 20.03 -11.56
N HIS A 167 5.07 19.07 -11.90
CA HIS A 167 5.24 18.22 -13.07
C HIS A 167 4.39 18.71 -14.25
N LYS A 168 4.87 18.42 -15.47
CA LYS A 168 4.18 18.75 -16.73
C LYS A 168 3.54 17.53 -17.40
N SER A 169 3.78 16.35 -16.83
CA SER A 169 3.38 15.04 -17.35
C SER A 169 2.98 14.14 -16.16
N SER A 170 2.56 12.91 -16.46
CA SER A 170 2.23 11.89 -15.48
C SER A 170 3.23 11.80 -14.33
N VAL A 171 2.68 11.66 -13.12
CA VAL A 171 3.42 11.36 -11.89
C VAL A 171 3.37 9.85 -11.65
N GLU A 172 4.52 9.19 -11.79
CA GLU A 172 4.60 7.72 -11.79
C GLU A 172 4.90 7.14 -10.41
N ASP A 173 5.69 7.86 -9.62
CA ASP A 173 5.96 7.50 -8.23
C ASP A 173 6.08 8.74 -7.36
N VAL A 174 5.59 8.61 -6.13
CA VAL A 174 5.85 9.54 -5.04
C VAL A 174 6.29 8.70 -3.85
N GLN A 175 7.34 9.12 -3.18
CA GLN A 175 7.78 8.54 -1.93
C GLN A 175 8.04 9.65 -0.95
N ARG A 176 7.43 9.56 0.23
CA ARG A 176 7.67 10.56 1.26
C ARG A 176 8.88 10.13 2.07
N LEU A 177 10.02 10.76 1.78
CA LEU A 177 11.21 10.65 2.59
C LEU A 177 11.01 11.47 3.86
N GLY A 178 11.70 11.07 4.93
CA GLY A 178 11.51 11.69 6.24
C GLY A 178 11.89 13.17 6.33
N ILE A 179 12.01 13.64 7.56
CA ILE A 179 12.51 14.99 7.83
C ILE A 179 14.03 14.96 7.65
N THR A 180 14.55 15.76 6.73
CA THR A 180 16.00 16.04 6.61
C THR A 180 16.20 17.52 6.87
N ASP A 181 17.01 17.87 7.87
CA ASP A 181 17.30 19.27 8.24
C ASP A 181 16.07 20.16 8.51
N GLY A 182 14.99 19.56 9.04
CA GLY A 182 13.72 20.27 9.30
C GLY A 182 12.82 20.43 8.06
N LEU A 183 13.29 20.01 6.88
CA LEU A 183 12.53 20.02 5.63
C LEU A 183 11.87 18.65 5.40
N ARG A 184 10.61 18.68 4.97
CA ARG A 184 9.86 17.49 4.52
C ARG A 184 10.27 17.20 3.08
N VAL A 185 10.87 16.04 2.83
CA VAL A 185 11.39 15.67 1.50
C VAL A 185 10.46 14.65 0.84
N CYS A 186 10.19 14.78 -0.45
CA CYS A 186 9.53 13.75 -1.22
C CYS A 186 10.41 13.40 -2.42
N HIS A 187 10.63 12.10 -2.66
CA HIS A 187 11.18 11.63 -3.91
C HIS A 187 10.05 11.45 -4.91
N MET A 188 10.23 11.97 -6.12
CA MET A 188 9.19 11.97 -7.15
C MET A 188 9.81 11.49 -8.46
N GLN A 189 9.14 10.58 -9.14
CA GLN A 189 9.55 10.09 -10.44
C GLN A 189 8.50 10.47 -11.49
N THR A 190 8.97 11.08 -12.58
CA THR A 190 8.17 11.32 -13.79
C THR A 190 8.78 10.60 -14.98
N GLN A 191 8.04 10.49 -16.08
CA GLN A 191 8.54 9.91 -17.33
C GLN A 191 9.80 10.61 -17.86
N ASP A 192 10.03 11.88 -17.50
CA ASP A 192 11.20 12.66 -17.89
C ASP A 192 12.02 13.12 -16.66
N PHE A 193 13.11 12.41 -16.38
CA PHE A 193 14.15 12.70 -15.37
C PHE A 193 13.84 12.46 -13.89
N PHE A 194 14.80 11.82 -13.20
CA PHE A 194 14.96 11.85 -11.74
C PHE A 194 15.36 13.27 -11.31
N LYS A 195 14.44 14.04 -10.74
CA LYS A 195 14.81 15.24 -9.97
C LYS A 195 14.39 15.05 -8.52
N LEU A 196 15.36 15.10 -7.61
CA LEU A 196 15.09 15.49 -6.22
C LEU A 196 14.68 16.97 -6.25
N GLU A 197 13.40 17.23 -6.46
CA GLU A 197 12.87 18.57 -6.23
C GLU A 197 12.53 18.65 -4.73
N GLN A 198 13.27 19.52 -4.03
CA GLN A 198 12.84 19.98 -2.71
C GLN A 198 11.46 20.60 -2.90
N LEU A 199 10.46 20.09 -2.17
CA LEU A 199 9.18 20.78 -2.10
C LEU A 199 9.46 22.24 -1.72
N PRO A 200 8.84 23.23 -2.38
CA PRO A 200 8.99 24.63 -1.97
C PRO A 200 8.75 24.72 -0.47
N GLU A 201 9.65 25.41 0.25
CA GLU A 201 9.62 25.57 1.71
C GLU A 201 8.18 25.55 2.19
N TYR A 202 7.78 24.42 2.78
CA TYR A 202 6.48 24.34 3.42
C TYR A 202 6.54 25.38 4.52
N LYS A 203 5.79 26.47 4.37
CA LYS A 203 5.69 27.50 5.40
C LYS A 203 5.52 26.78 6.74
N PRO A 204 6.35 27.08 7.76
CA PRO A 204 6.13 26.52 9.08
C PRO A 204 4.71 26.89 9.48
N TRP A 205 3.84 25.90 9.63
CA TRP A 205 2.54 26.10 10.27
C TRP A 205 2.81 26.27 11.76
N LEU A 206 3.24 27.47 12.14
CA LEU A 206 3.01 27.99 13.47
C LEU A 206 1.52 28.32 13.54
N HIS A 207 0.75 27.46 14.17
CA HIS A 207 -0.47 27.88 14.84
C HIS A 207 -0.36 27.51 16.32
N ALA A 208 -0.55 28.56 17.12
CA ALA A 208 -0.58 28.60 18.57
C ALA A 208 -1.63 27.66 19.19
#